data_AF-A0A933RT59-F1
#
_entry.id   AF-A0A933RT59-F1
#
_cell.length_a   1.000
_cell.length_b   1.000
_cell.length_c   1.000
_cell.angle_alpha   90.00
_cell.angle_beta   90.00
_cell.angle_gamma   90.00
#
_symmetry.space_group_name_H-M   'P 1'
#
loop_
_entity.id
_entity.type
_entity.pdbx_description
1 polymer ?
#
loop_
_entity_poly.entity_id
_entity_poly.type
_entity_poly.pdbx_seq_one_letter_code
_entity_poly.pdbx_strand_id
1 'polypeptide(L)'
;MSNWRDEKAKVNALALARLGKRLPDAFPQAVLVRARSCSWAPSTLRVAIDGYWRTHPLRADRLARALAARSGAPEGWRWQVGDPDAGLPSTFRTPPAPYREAAFAKGPGVCCVCGQPVYRFGWHADLWDAGPNRNATWHSACVTAWQFWNAPSAQAKLLRKLQGRRCRETNRRLLKTSEVDHQVPLFQVWKQHRDAPWPELLGYWGLPNLQVINREVHVEKCAVEAGSRRKVRVVSAELETTS
;
A
#
# COMPACT_ATOMS: atom_id res chain seq x y z
N MET A 1 -34.34 1.58 29.43
CA MET A 1 -33.17 2.19 28.75
C MET A 1 -32.21 1.08 28.38
N SER A 2 -31.86 0.94 27.09
CA SER A 2 -31.04 -0.18 26.61
C SER A 2 -29.65 -0.16 27.24
N ASN A 3 -29.27 -1.24 27.92
CA ASN A 3 -27.99 -1.38 28.64
C ASN A 3 -26.79 -1.71 27.71
N TRP A 4 -26.83 -1.23 26.47
CA TRP A 4 -25.87 -1.59 25.44
C TRP A 4 -24.44 -1.14 25.77
N ARG A 5 -24.27 -0.07 26.57
CA ARG A 5 -22.96 0.42 26.98
C ARG A 5 -22.28 -0.53 27.96
N ASP A 6 -23.00 -1.03 28.96
CA ASP A 6 -22.45 -1.98 29.93
C ASP A 6 -22.23 -3.35 29.29
N GLU A 7 -23.15 -3.77 28.40
CA GLU A 7 -22.98 -5.00 27.63
C GLU A 7 -21.72 -4.94 26.75
N LYS A 8 -21.53 -3.83 26.02
CA LYS A 8 -20.31 -3.58 25.24
C LYS A 8 -19.06 -3.57 26.13
N ALA A 9 -19.11 -2.92 27.29
CA ALA A 9 -17.99 -2.88 28.23
C ALA A 9 -17.63 -4.29 28.73
N LYS A 10 -18.64 -5.11 29.08
CA LYS A 10 -18.47 -6.50 29.50
C LYS A 10 -17.86 -7.36 28.38
N VAL A 11 -18.36 -7.24 27.15
CA VAL A 11 -17.81 -7.95 25.98
C VAL A 11 -16.35 -7.56 25.74
N ASN A 12 -16.03 -6.27 25.80
CA ASN A 12 -14.66 -5.79 25.63
C ASN A 12 -13.73 -6.28 26.74
N ALA A 13 -14.17 -6.27 27.99
CA ALA A 13 -13.40 -6.78 29.12
C ALA A 13 -13.08 -8.27 28.95
N LEU A 14 -14.06 -9.07 28.54
CA LEU A 14 -13.87 -10.51 28.25
C LEU A 14 -12.91 -10.73 27.08
N ALA A 15 -13.03 -9.96 25.99
CA ALA A 15 -12.13 -10.06 24.85
C ALA A 15 -10.69 -9.70 25.24
N LEU A 16 -10.48 -8.59 25.96
CA LEU A 16 -9.16 -8.17 26.44
C LEU A 16 -8.55 -9.18 27.41
N ALA A 17 -9.34 -9.76 28.33
CA ALA A 17 -8.87 -10.82 29.22
C ALA A 17 -8.42 -12.06 28.44
N ARG A 18 -9.18 -12.47 27.42
CA ARG A 18 -8.80 -13.60 26.53
C ARG A 18 -7.52 -13.31 25.73
N LEU A 19 -7.35 -12.08 25.24
CA LEU A 19 -6.10 -11.67 24.58
C LEU A 19 -4.93 -11.71 25.55
N GLY A 20 -5.09 -11.17 26.76
CA GLY A 20 -4.06 -11.15 27.79
C GLY A 20 -3.56 -12.54 28.15
N LYS A 21 -4.47 -13.51 28.33
CA LYS A 21 -4.11 -14.92 28.62
C LYS A 21 -3.28 -15.59 27.52
N ARG A 22 -3.35 -15.12 26.27
CA ARG A 22 -2.67 -15.71 25.11
C ARG A 22 -1.50 -14.89 24.64
N LEU A 23 -1.19 -13.78 25.32
CA LEU A 23 -0.23 -12.80 24.90
C LEU A 23 1.20 -13.35 25.07
N PRO A 24 1.99 -13.48 24.00
CA PRO A 24 3.41 -13.77 24.14
C PRO A 24 4.17 -12.57 24.68
N ASP A 25 5.28 -12.80 25.38
CA ASP A 25 6.10 -11.74 26.00
C ASP A 25 6.60 -10.69 24.99
N ALA A 26 7.07 -11.13 23.83
CA ALA A 26 7.59 -10.27 22.77
C ALA A 26 6.50 -9.64 21.86
N PHE A 27 5.23 -9.60 22.29
CA PHE A 27 4.16 -9.08 21.44
C PHE A 27 4.26 -7.55 21.25
N PRO A 28 4.05 -7.01 20.03
CA PRO A 28 4.26 -5.58 19.77
C PRO A 28 3.37 -4.66 20.62
N GLN A 29 3.99 -3.85 21.48
CA GLN A 29 3.26 -2.97 22.40
C GLN A 29 2.36 -1.96 21.70
N ALA A 30 2.79 -1.42 20.55
CA ALA A 30 1.96 -0.50 19.75
C ALA A 30 0.64 -1.14 19.27
N VAL A 31 0.65 -2.46 19.01
CA VAL A 31 -0.55 -3.21 18.65
C VAL A 31 -1.48 -3.34 19.86
N LEU A 32 -0.93 -3.56 21.06
CA LEU A 32 -1.71 -3.66 22.30
C LEU A 32 -2.34 -2.35 22.72
N VAL A 33 -1.60 -1.24 22.64
CA VAL A 33 -2.14 0.10 22.89
C VAL A 33 -3.35 0.35 22.00
N ARG A 34 -3.22 0.08 20.70
CA ARG A 34 -4.32 0.20 19.74
C ARG A 34 -5.48 -0.76 20.05
N ALA A 35 -5.19 -2.01 20.39
CA ALA A 35 -6.22 -3.00 20.71
C ALA A 35 -7.07 -2.57 21.91
N ARG A 36 -6.43 -2.02 22.95
CA ARG A 36 -7.09 -1.52 24.17
C ARG A 36 -7.89 -0.23 23.92
N SER A 37 -7.45 0.61 22.98
CA SER A 37 -8.14 1.85 22.63
C SER A 37 -9.29 1.66 21.62
N CYS A 38 -9.55 0.43 21.16
CA CYS A 38 -10.62 0.18 20.21
C CYS A 38 -12.00 0.24 20.86
N SER A 39 -12.96 0.78 20.12
CA SER A 39 -14.39 0.75 20.49
C SER A 39 -14.88 -0.68 20.76
N TRP A 40 -14.47 -1.63 19.92
CA TRP A 40 -14.63 -3.06 20.14
C TRP A 40 -13.25 -3.71 20.19
N ALA A 41 -12.94 -4.38 21.30
CA ALA A 41 -11.67 -5.05 21.47
C ALA A 41 -11.53 -6.20 20.47
N PRO A 42 -10.34 -6.42 19.89
CA PRO A 42 -10.15 -7.50 18.92
C PRO A 42 -10.34 -8.87 19.58
N SER A 43 -10.92 -9.81 18.86
CA SER A 43 -11.20 -11.16 19.38
C SER A 43 -9.97 -12.07 19.42
N THR A 44 -8.94 -11.79 18.62
CA THR A 44 -7.70 -12.56 18.54
C THR A 44 -6.48 -11.65 18.34
N LEU A 45 -5.29 -12.16 18.66
CA LEU A 45 -4.02 -11.45 18.44
C LEU A 45 -3.77 -11.14 16.96
N ARG A 46 -4.17 -12.05 16.06
CA ARG A 46 -4.11 -11.83 14.61
C ARG A 46 -4.99 -10.66 14.20
N VAL A 47 -6.23 -10.61 14.68
CA VAL A 47 -7.15 -9.49 14.40
C VAL A 47 -6.62 -8.18 14.98
N ALA A 48 -5.95 -8.21 16.13
CA ALA A 48 -5.28 -7.04 16.71
C ALA A 48 -4.18 -6.51 15.78
N ILE A 49 -3.30 -7.39 15.28
CA ILE A 49 -2.23 -7.04 14.32
C ILE A 49 -2.80 -6.49 13.02
N ASP A 50 -3.77 -7.16 12.43
CA ASP A 50 -4.38 -6.70 11.18
C ASP A 50 -5.06 -5.33 11.38
N GLY A 51 -5.77 -5.16 12.49
CA GLY A 51 -6.39 -3.90 12.85
C GLY A 51 -5.38 -2.77 13.07
N TYR A 52 -4.23 -3.06 13.67
CA TYR A 52 -3.14 -2.10 13.81
C TYR A 52 -2.69 -1.61 12.43
N TRP A 53 -2.31 -2.51 11.52
CA TRP A 53 -1.84 -2.11 10.20
C TRP A 53 -2.89 -1.35 9.40
N ARG A 54 -4.15 -1.80 9.38
CA ARG A 54 -5.25 -1.09 8.70
C ARG A 54 -5.42 0.36 9.17
N THR A 55 -5.13 0.66 10.43
CA THR A 55 -5.18 2.04 10.97
C THR A 55 -3.92 2.86 10.70
N HIS A 56 -2.86 2.23 10.18
CA HIS A 56 -1.57 2.85 9.90
C HIS A 56 -1.08 2.59 8.46
N PRO A 57 -1.87 2.91 7.41
CA PRO A 57 -1.50 2.60 6.02
C PRO A 57 -0.21 3.29 5.57
N LEU A 58 0.14 4.47 6.09
CA LEU A 58 1.42 5.13 5.75
C LEU A 58 2.63 4.42 6.39
N ARG A 59 2.47 3.79 7.55
CA ARG A 59 3.53 2.95 8.14
C ARG A 59 3.65 1.65 7.35
N ALA A 60 2.52 1.08 6.95
CA ALA A 60 2.48 -0.11 6.10
C ALA A 60 3.19 0.13 4.75
N ASP A 61 2.91 1.25 4.07
CA ASP A 61 3.61 1.67 2.83
C ASP A 61 5.13 1.68 3.01
N ARG A 62 5.61 2.44 4.00
CA ARG A 62 7.05 2.59 4.25
C ARG A 62 7.71 1.26 4.56
N LEU A 63 7.09 0.45 5.41
CA LEU A 63 7.61 -0.86 5.76
C LEU A 63 7.62 -1.81 4.57
N ALA A 64 6.53 -1.89 3.79
CA ALA A 64 6.46 -2.77 2.63
C ALA A 64 7.53 -2.41 1.58
N ARG A 65 7.75 -1.12 1.31
CA ARG A 65 8.84 -0.68 0.41
C ARG A 65 10.23 -0.98 0.97
N ALA A 66 10.44 -0.79 2.28
CA ALA A 66 11.71 -1.16 2.91
C ALA A 66 11.98 -2.68 2.86
N LEU A 67 10.95 -3.50 3.05
CA LEU A 67 11.05 -4.95 2.92
C LEU A 67 11.32 -5.38 1.47
N ALA A 68 10.68 -4.73 0.49
CA ALA A 68 10.95 -4.95 -0.93
C ALA A 68 12.40 -4.58 -1.29
N ALA A 69 12.91 -3.46 -0.79
CA ALA A 69 14.30 -3.05 -0.99
C ALA A 69 15.31 -4.07 -0.44
N ARG A 70 14.99 -4.74 0.68
CA ARG A 70 15.82 -5.83 1.23
C ARG A 70 15.81 -7.09 0.36
N SER A 71 14.74 -7.34 -0.39
CA SER A 71 14.65 -8.51 -1.27
C SER A 71 15.26 -8.27 -2.64
N GLY A 72 15.14 -7.04 -3.16
CA GLY A 72 15.40 -6.75 -4.57
C GLY A 72 14.41 -7.44 -5.51
N ALA A 73 14.59 -7.19 -6.81
CA ALA A 73 13.93 -7.96 -7.85
C ALA A 73 14.58 -9.35 -7.95
N PRO A 74 13.81 -10.41 -8.28
CA PRO A 74 14.41 -11.69 -8.65
C PRO A 74 15.27 -11.54 -9.91
N GLU A 75 16.26 -12.41 -10.06
CA GLU A 75 17.13 -12.42 -11.23
C GLU A 75 16.31 -12.61 -12.52
N GLY A 76 16.65 -11.84 -13.56
CA GLY A 76 15.96 -11.87 -14.85
C GLY A 76 14.56 -11.22 -14.86
N TRP A 77 14.05 -10.77 -13.72
CA TRP A 77 12.74 -10.13 -13.66
C TRP A 77 12.74 -8.75 -14.33
N ARG A 78 11.66 -8.44 -15.05
CA ARG A 78 11.36 -7.12 -15.61
C ARG A 78 9.90 -6.80 -15.41
N TRP A 79 9.57 -5.52 -15.23
CA TRP A 79 8.18 -5.13 -15.11
C TRP A 79 7.43 -5.34 -16.42
N GLN A 80 6.42 -6.20 -16.36
CA GLN A 80 5.50 -6.52 -17.45
C GLN A 80 4.06 -6.33 -17.00
N VAL A 81 3.17 -6.11 -17.97
CA VAL A 81 1.72 -6.09 -17.80
C VAL A 81 1.18 -7.20 -18.68
N GLY A 82 0.22 -7.97 -18.17
CA GLY A 82 -0.23 -9.17 -18.86
C GLY A 82 -1.32 -9.91 -18.08
N ASP A 83 -1.27 -11.23 -18.15
CA ASP A 83 -2.29 -12.12 -17.61
C ASP A 83 -2.28 -12.19 -16.06
N PRO A 84 -3.38 -11.79 -15.39
CA PRO A 84 -3.53 -11.94 -13.94
C PRO A 84 -3.39 -13.37 -13.43
N ASP A 85 -3.75 -14.38 -14.24
CA ASP A 85 -3.65 -15.79 -13.84
C ASP A 85 -2.19 -16.25 -13.75
N ALA A 86 -1.28 -15.61 -14.50
CA ALA A 86 0.16 -15.77 -14.35
C ALA A 86 0.76 -14.94 -13.19
N GLY A 87 -0.08 -14.18 -12.47
CA GLY A 87 0.33 -13.27 -11.40
C GLY A 87 0.81 -11.90 -11.87
N LEU A 88 0.68 -11.58 -13.16
CA LEU A 88 1.03 -10.29 -13.73
C LEU A 88 -0.06 -9.25 -13.46
N PRO A 89 0.29 -7.96 -13.36
CA PRO A 89 -0.72 -6.90 -13.31
C PRO A 89 -1.44 -6.78 -14.67
N SER A 90 -2.78 -6.67 -14.65
CA SER A 90 -3.60 -6.47 -15.87
C SER A 90 -3.39 -5.10 -16.51
N THR A 91 -2.95 -4.12 -15.73
CA THR A 91 -2.64 -2.77 -16.20
C THR A 91 -1.45 -2.21 -15.44
N PHE A 92 -0.79 -1.19 -15.99
CA PHE A 92 0.25 -0.44 -15.29
C PHE A 92 -0.27 0.34 -14.05
N ARG A 93 -1.59 0.32 -13.77
CA ARG A 93 -2.15 0.93 -12.57
C ARG A 93 -2.01 0.03 -11.34
N THR A 94 -1.82 -1.27 -11.53
CA THR A 94 -1.52 -2.19 -10.45
C THR A 94 -0.01 -2.19 -10.19
N PRO A 95 0.45 -2.10 -8.93
CA PRO A 95 1.88 -2.10 -8.62
C PRO A 95 2.56 -3.38 -9.10
N PRO A 96 3.80 -3.33 -9.61
CA PRO A 96 4.58 -4.53 -9.87
C PRO A 96 4.83 -5.31 -8.58
N ALA A 97 4.67 -6.63 -8.63
CA ALA A 97 4.91 -7.52 -7.50
C ALA A 97 5.51 -8.85 -8.00
N PRO A 98 6.83 -8.90 -8.25
CA PRO A 98 7.51 -10.04 -8.88
C PRO A 98 7.17 -11.36 -8.20
N TYR A 99 7.17 -11.39 -6.87
CA TYR A 99 6.95 -12.63 -6.10
C TYR A 99 5.49 -13.11 -6.09
N ARG A 100 4.58 -12.42 -6.79
CA ARG A 100 3.25 -12.93 -7.12
C ARG A 100 3.21 -13.66 -8.45
N GLU A 101 4.15 -13.39 -9.34
CA GLU A 101 4.25 -14.04 -10.64
C GLU A 101 4.68 -15.49 -10.43
N ALA A 102 4.02 -16.43 -11.11
CA ALA A 102 4.26 -17.85 -10.90
C ALA A 102 5.74 -18.24 -11.10
N ALA A 103 6.41 -17.61 -12.08
CA ALA A 103 7.82 -17.85 -12.40
C ALA A 103 8.79 -17.44 -11.29
N PHE A 104 8.41 -16.51 -10.41
CA PHE A 104 9.28 -15.96 -9.36
C PHE A 104 8.73 -16.17 -7.95
N ALA A 105 7.62 -16.90 -7.82
CA ALA A 105 6.99 -17.17 -6.54
C ALA A 105 7.93 -17.98 -5.63
N LYS A 106 8.13 -17.50 -4.39
CA LYS A 106 8.94 -18.19 -3.37
C LYS A 106 8.16 -19.22 -2.54
N GLY A 107 6.85 -19.33 -2.76
CA GLY A 107 5.96 -20.23 -2.03
C GLY A 107 5.62 -19.77 -0.60
N PRO A 108 4.94 -20.65 0.17
CA PRO A 108 4.49 -20.33 1.52
C PRO A 108 5.63 -20.07 2.51
N GLY A 109 5.41 -19.20 3.49
CA GLY A 109 6.43 -18.71 4.42
C GLY A 109 7.12 -17.44 3.96
N VAL A 110 6.88 -16.99 2.73
CA VAL A 110 7.45 -15.77 2.15
C VAL A 110 6.34 -14.87 1.62
N CYS A 111 6.49 -13.55 1.80
CA CYS A 111 5.50 -12.60 1.35
C CYS A 111 5.56 -12.41 -0.16
N CYS A 112 4.46 -12.66 -0.87
CA CYS A 112 4.40 -12.49 -2.32
C CYS A 112 4.46 -11.03 -2.77
N VAL A 113 4.31 -10.05 -1.87
CA VAL A 113 4.47 -8.62 -2.20
C VAL A 113 5.90 -8.16 -2.01
N CYS A 114 6.54 -8.44 -0.88
CA CYS A 114 7.86 -7.86 -0.58
C CYS A 114 9.01 -8.87 -0.72
N GLY A 115 8.74 -10.17 -0.87
CA GLY A 115 9.75 -11.23 -1.00
C GLY A 115 10.46 -11.66 0.29
N GLN A 116 10.07 -11.09 1.44
CA GLN A 116 10.66 -11.37 2.76
C GLN A 116 9.87 -12.45 3.52
N PRO A 117 10.51 -13.21 4.44
CA PRO A 117 9.82 -14.20 5.25
C PRO A 117 8.66 -13.63 6.07
N VAL A 118 7.57 -14.37 6.19
CA VAL A 118 6.38 -14.00 6.97
C VAL A 118 6.41 -14.77 8.27
N TYR A 119 6.33 -14.07 9.40
CA TYR A 119 6.39 -14.68 10.72
C TYR A 119 5.01 -14.83 11.35
N ARG A 120 4.98 -15.34 12.58
CA ARG A 120 3.76 -15.56 13.35
C ARG A 120 2.84 -14.33 13.31
N PHE A 121 1.54 -14.60 13.15
CA PHE A 121 0.50 -13.60 12.96
C PHE A 121 0.70 -12.65 11.77
N GLY A 122 1.47 -13.04 10.75
CA GLY A 122 1.79 -12.23 9.58
C GLY A 122 2.64 -11.01 9.89
N TRP A 123 3.45 -11.09 10.95
CA TRP A 123 4.42 -10.06 11.30
C TRP A 123 5.66 -10.13 10.40
N HIS A 124 6.39 -9.03 10.32
CA HIS A 124 7.51 -8.84 9.38
C HIS A 124 8.89 -9.17 9.96
N ALA A 125 8.95 -9.56 11.23
CA ALA A 125 10.16 -9.96 11.94
C ALA A 125 9.86 -11.18 12.82
N ASP A 126 10.87 -12.01 13.08
CA ASP A 126 10.75 -13.13 14.00
C ASP A 126 10.86 -12.64 15.44
N LEU A 127 9.74 -12.27 16.04
CA LEU A 127 9.73 -11.83 17.43
C LEU A 127 9.69 -12.99 18.43
N TRP A 128 9.56 -14.22 17.95
CA TRP A 128 9.28 -15.39 18.79
C TRP A 128 10.21 -16.56 18.52
N ASP A 129 11.27 -16.35 17.73
CA ASP A 129 12.22 -17.37 17.28
C ASP A 129 11.55 -18.66 16.77
N ALA A 130 10.36 -18.50 16.18
CA ALA A 130 9.51 -19.60 15.73
C ALA A 130 9.78 -19.95 14.26
N GLY A 131 10.61 -19.15 13.59
CA GLY A 131 10.85 -19.21 12.17
C GLY A 131 9.67 -18.73 11.32
N PRO A 132 9.81 -18.78 10.00
CA PRO A 132 8.76 -18.38 9.07
C PRO A 132 7.50 -19.24 9.21
N ASN A 133 6.34 -18.58 9.19
CA ASN A 133 5.04 -19.22 9.15
C ASN A 133 4.76 -19.77 7.75
N ARG A 134 5.01 -21.08 7.56
CA ARG A 134 4.81 -21.81 6.30
C ARG A 134 3.37 -21.84 5.80
N ASN A 135 2.39 -21.33 6.55
CA ASN A 135 1.00 -21.20 6.09
C ASN A 135 0.66 -19.79 5.59
N ALA A 136 1.61 -18.84 5.66
CA ALA A 136 1.36 -17.45 5.30
C ALA A 136 2.13 -17.05 4.04
N THR A 137 1.45 -16.30 3.17
CA THR A 137 2.03 -15.72 1.94
C THR A 137 2.01 -14.19 1.96
N TRP A 138 1.59 -13.60 3.09
CA TRP A 138 1.42 -12.16 3.24
C TRP A 138 1.77 -11.67 4.64
N HIS A 139 2.53 -10.58 4.72
CA HIS A 139 2.53 -9.75 5.92
C HIS A 139 1.23 -8.96 6.01
N SER A 140 0.73 -8.73 7.23
CA SER A 140 -0.40 -7.81 7.46
C SER A 140 -0.09 -6.38 7.00
N ALA A 141 1.18 -5.96 7.17
CA ALA A 141 1.65 -4.67 6.66
C ALA A 141 1.57 -4.63 5.13
N CYS A 142 2.07 -5.65 4.43
CA CYS A 142 2.06 -5.69 2.98
C CYS A 142 0.64 -5.79 2.39
N VAL A 143 -0.32 -6.47 3.05
CA VAL A 143 -1.73 -6.42 2.65
C VAL A 143 -2.25 -5.00 2.71
N THR A 144 -1.98 -4.29 3.80
CA THR A 144 -2.46 -2.90 3.97
C THR A 144 -1.79 -1.96 2.98
N ALA A 145 -0.48 -2.12 2.73
CA ALA A 145 0.24 -1.34 1.74
C ALA A 145 -0.31 -1.59 0.32
N TRP A 146 -0.55 -2.85 -0.03
CA TRP A 146 -1.14 -3.22 -1.31
C TRP A 146 -2.52 -2.59 -1.55
N GLN A 147 -3.38 -2.61 -0.52
CA GLN A 147 -4.68 -1.93 -0.56
C GLN A 147 -4.52 -0.41 -0.72
N PHE A 148 -3.57 0.19 -0.01
CA PHE A 148 -3.27 1.61 -0.14
C PHE A 148 -2.78 1.99 -1.54
N TRP A 149 -1.90 1.19 -2.13
CA TRP A 149 -1.36 1.41 -3.47
C TRP A 149 -2.41 1.28 -4.58
N ASN A 150 -3.33 0.31 -4.46
CA ASN A 150 -4.38 0.09 -5.46
C ASN A 150 -5.58 1.05 -5.29
N ALA A 151 -5.80 1.59 -4.09
CA ALA A 151 -6.92 2.47 -3.80
C ALA A 151 -6.52 3.65 -2.87
N PRO A 152 -5.59 4.53 -3.29
CA PRO A 152 -5.09 5.61 -2.44
C PRO A 152 -6.16 6.65 -2.11
N SER A 153 -7.19 6.79 -2.97
CA SER A 153 -8.37 7.64 -2.74
C SER A 153 -9.14 7.26 -1.47
N ALA A 154 -9.14 5.97 -1.06
CA ALA A 154 -9.74 5.53 0.20
C ALA A 154 -9.07 6.14 1.43
N GLN A 155 -7.84 6.65 1.29
CA GLN A 155 -7.07 7.32 2.35
C GLN A 155 -7.04 8.85 2.19
N ALA A 156 -7.94 9.44 1.38
CA ALA A 156 -7.98 10.89 1.13
C ALA A 156 -7.99 11.73 2.42
N LYS A 157 -8.77 11.35 3.44
CA LYS A 157 -8.80 12.07 4.73
C LYS A 157 -7.43 12.14 5.40
N LEU A 158 -6.68 11.03 5.35
CA LEU A 158 -5.34 10.92 5.91
C LEU A 158 -4.32 11.75 5.11
N LEU A 159 -4.33 11.62 3.79
CA LEU A 159 -3.44 12.36 2.89
C LEU A 159 -3.68 13.88 2.98
N ARG A 160 -4.95 14.31 3.04
CA ARG A 160 -5.32 15.71 3.29
C ARG A 160 -4.73 16.24 4.60
N LYS A 161 -4.76 15.44 5.67
CA LYS A 161 -4.18 15.82 6.96
C LYS A 161 -2.65 15.94 6.86
N LEU A 162 -2.00 15.00 6.19
CA LEU A 162 -0.55 14.98 6.02
C LEU A 162 -0.04 16.23 5.27
N GLN A 163 -0.78 16.70 4.27
CA GLN A 163 -0.47 17.93 3.53
C GLN A 163 -0.91 19.23 4.23
N GLY A 164 -1.21 19.20 5.53
CA GLY A 164 -1.71 20.39 6.24
C GLY A 164 -3.02 20.95 5.67
N ARG A 165 -3.79 20.12 4.96
CA ARG A 165 -5.02 20.47 4.24
C ARG A 165 -4.80 21.58 3.18
N ARG A 166 -3.60 21.61 2.58
CA ARG A 166 -3.25 22.49 1.46
C ARG A 166 -3.08 21.69 0.17
N CYS A 167 -3.50 22.29 -0.93
CA CYS A 167 -3.27 21.81 -2.28
C CYS A 167 -1.76 21.74 -2.51
N ARG A 168 -1.25 20.59 -2.96
CA ARG A 168 0.19 20.41 -3.13
C ARG A 168 0.77 21.36 -4.19
N GLU A 169 0.03 21.59 -5.27
CA GLU A 169 0.47 22.41 -6.41
C GLU A 169 0.35 23.91 -6.14
N THR A 170 -0.77 24.36 -5.56
CA THR A 170 -1.06 25.80 -5.43
C THR A 170 -0.86 26.35 -4.02
N ASN A 171 -0.58 25.49 -3.03
CA ASN A 171 -0.54 25.80 -1.60
C ASN A 171 -1.84 26.44 -1.04
N ARG A 172 -2.92 26.51 -1.83
CA ARG A 172 -4.23 27.00 -1.38
C ARG A 172 -4.91 25.98 -0.48
N ARG A 173 -5.96 26.38 0.23
CA ARG A 173 -6.77 25.44 1.03
C ARG A 173 -7.37 24.35 0.13
N LEU A 174 -7.37 23.10 0.61
CA LEU A 174 -8.06 22.01 -0.08
C LEU A 174 -9.58 22.18 0.01
N LEU A 175 -10.22 22.16 -1.15
CA LEU A 175 -11.67 22.18 -1.28
C LEU A 175 -12.27 20.81 -0.91
N LYS A 176 -13.61 20.74 -0.84
CA LYS A 176 -14.32 19.45 -0.70
C LYS A 176 -14.12 18.56 -1.92
N THR A 177 -13.96 19.17 -3.09
CA THR A 177 -13.72 18.53 -4.39
C THR A 177 -12.25 18.20 -4.63
N SER A 178 -11.38 18.28 -3.62
CA SER A 178 -9.98 17.89 -3.79
C SER A 178 -9.85 16.39 -4.04
N GLU A 179 -8.95 16.00 -4.93
CA GLU A 179 -8.74 14.61 -5.34
C GLU A 179 -7.33 14.14 -4.99
N VAL A 180 -7.19 12.84 -4.76
CA VAL A 180 -5.87 12.20 -4.62
C VAL A 180 -5.35 11.91 -6.02
N ASP A 181 -4.14 12.38 -6.31
CA ASP A 181 -3.47 12.25 -7.60
C ASP A 181 -2.04 11.74 -7.40
N HIS A 182 -1.45 11.23 -8.48
CA HIS A 182 -0.03 10.90 -8.54
C HIS A 182 0.76 12.11 -9.03
N GLN A 183 1.85 12.49 -8.36
CA GLN A 183 2.75 13.56 -8.79
C GLN A 183 3.29 13.26 -10.19
N VAL A 184 3.91 12.09 -10.35
CA VAL A 184 4.25 11.47 -11.64
C VAL A 184 3.12 10.52 -12.05
N PRO A 185 2.38 10.81 -13.13
CA PRO A 185 1.30 9.94 -13.60
C PRO A 185 1.78 8.52 -13.94
N LEU A 186 1.03 7.49 -13.55
CA LEU A 186 1.46 6.09 -13.71
C LEU A 186 1.70 5.66 -15.18
N PHE A 187 1.06 6.31 -16.15
CA PHE A 187 1.35 6.04 -17.57
C PHE A 187 2.75 6.54 -17.98
N GLN A 188 3.22 7.63 -17.36
CA GLN A 188 4.57 8.15 -17.57
C GLN A 188 5.60 7.24 -16.89
N VAL A 189 5.27 6.72 -15.70
CA VAL A 189 6.07 5.70 -15.01
C VAL A 189 6.27 4.46 -15.90
N TRP A 190 5.20 3.95 -16.49
CA TRP A 190 5.28 2.84 -17.44
C TRP A 190 6.16 3.15 -18.66
N LYS A 191 6.06 4.37 -19.21
CA LYS A 191 6.83 4.75 -20.41
C LYS A 191 8.31 5.00 -20.12
N GLN A 192 8.64 5.62 -18.98
CA GLN A 192 9.96 6.22 -18.74
C GLN A 192 10.77 5.54 -17.64
N HIS A 193 10.11 4.82 -16.74
CA HIS A 193 10.74 4.28 -15.54
C HIS A 193 10.64 2.76 -15.44
N ARG A 194 10.10 2.07 -16.46
CA ARG A 194 9.83 0.62 -16.41
C ARG A 194 11.04 -0.26 -16.13
N ASP A 195 12.23 0.22 -16.47
CA ASP A 195 13.50 -0.48 -16.27
C ASP A 195 14.19 -0.11 -14.94
N ALA A 196 13.57 0.76 -14.13
CA ALA A 196 14.08 1.06 -12.79
C ALA A 196 14.01 -0.19 -11.89
N PRO A 197 14.89 -0.29 -10.88
CA PRO A 197 14.82 -1.36 -9.89
C PRO A 197 13.42 -1.45 -9.25
N TRP A 198 12.90 -2.67 -9.13
CA TRP A 198 11.55 -2.90 -8.60
C TRP A 198 11.25 -2.18 -7.27
N PRO A 199 12.16 -2.15 -6.26
CA PRO A 199 11.90 -1.41 -5.03
C PRO A 199 11.69 0.09 -5.23
N GLU A 200 12.36 0.69 -6.23
CA GLU A 200 12.19 2.10 -6.60
C GLU A 200 10.83 2.31 -7.28
N LEU A 201 10.44 1.40 -8.18
CA LEU A 201 9.13 1.44 -8.85
C LEU A 201 7.98 1.56 -7.84
N LEU A 202 8.02 0.82 -6.73
CA LEU A 202 6.96 0.87 -5.70
C LEU A 202 6.73 2.28 -5.12
N GLY A 203 7.73 3.17 -5.18
CA GLY A 203 7.59 4.57 -4.79
C GLY A 203 6.50 5.33 -5.57
N TYR A 204 6.24 4.92 -6.81
CA TYR A 204 5.26 5.58 -7.68
C TYR A 204 3.79 5.29 -7.34
N TRP A 205 3.49 4.21 -6.62
CA TRP A 205 2.14 3.93 -6.10
C TRP A 205 1.99 4.29 -4.62
N GLY A 206 3.13 4.38 -3.93
CA GLY A 206 3.21 4.68 -2.52
C GLY A 206 3.11 6.18 -2.21
N LEU A 207 3.24 6.47 -0.92
CA LEU A 207 3.20 7.84 -0.41
C LEU A 207 4.15 8.83 -1.14
N PRO A 208 5.38 8.47 -1.56
CA PRO A 208 6.30 9.42 -2.18
C PRO A 208 5.73 10.12 -3.42
N ASN A 209 4.91 9.41 -4.20
CA ASN A 209 4.33 9.92 -5.44
C ASN A 209 2.87 10.34 -5.29
N LEU A 210 2.26 10.25 -4.11
CA LEU A 210 0.87 10.65 -3.92
C LEU A 210 0.78 12.09 -3.48
N GLN A 211 -0.24 12.78 -3.97
CA GLN A 211 -0.59 14.12 -3.58
C GLN A 211 -2.12 14.31 -3.52
N VAL A 212 -2.55 15.38 -2.87
CA VAL A 212 -3.93 15.86 -2.89
C VAL A 212 -3.95 17.25 -3.51
N ILE A 213 -4.74 17.40 -4.56
CA ILE A 213 -4.85 18.63 -5.36
C ILE A 213 -6.32 19.05 -5.48
N ASN A 214 -6.57 20.35 -5.69
CA ASN A 214 -7.92 20.81 -6.00
C ASN A 214 -8.30 20.38 -7.42
N ARG A 215 -9.57 20.00 -7.64
CA ARG A 215 -10.04 19.50 -8.94
C ARG A 215 -9.75 20.44 -10.11
N GLU A 216 -9.83 21.75 -9.92
CA GLU A 216 -9.48 22.74 -10.95
C GLU A 216 -8.05 22.55 -11.47
N VAL A 217 -7.10 22.31 -10.57
CA VAL A 217 -5.69 22.07 -10.88
C VAL A 217 -5.51 20.70 -11.52
N HIS A 218 -6.27 19.70 -11.07
CA HIS A 218 -6.25 18.37 -11.68
C HIS A 218 -6.72 18.41 -13.15
N VAL A 219 -7.81 19.15 -13.43
CA VAL A 219 -8.32 19.30 -14.80
C VAL A 219 -7.29 20.01 -15.69
N GLU A 220 -6.64 21.05 -15.19
CA GLU A 220 -5.56 21.75 -15.90
C GLU A 220 -4.39 20.83 -16.21
N LYS A 221 -3.92 20.05 -15.22
CA LYS A 221 -2.87 19.04 -15.40
C LYS A 221 -3.25 18.00 -16.45
N CYS A 222 -4.47 17.46 -16.39
CA CYS A 222 -5.00 16.53 -17.39
C CYS A 222 -5.07 17.16 -18.80
N ALA A 223 -5.41 18.45 -18.92
CA ALA A 223 -5.45 19.16 -20.20
C ALA A 223 -4.04 19.37 -20.78
N VAL A 224 -3.05 19.73 -19.94
CA VAL A 224 -1.64 19.83 -20.33
C VAL A 224 -1.07 18.46 -20.76
N GLU A 225 -1.43 17.39 -20.05
CA GLU A 225 -1.07 16.01 -20.40
C GLU A 225 -1.69 15.56 -21.74
N ALA A 226 -2.95 15.93 -22.01
CA ALA A 226 -3.60 15.65 -23.29
C ALA A 226 -2.96 16.46 -24.46
N GLY A 227 -2.60 17.73 -24.21
CA GLY A 227 -1.96 18.59 -25.19
C GLY A 227 -0.54 18.14 -25.56
N SER A 228 0.23 17.62 -24.60
CA SER A 228 1.56 17.06 -24.84
C SER A 228 1.51 15.73 -25.61
N ARG A 229 0.48 14.89 -25.40
CA ARG A 229 0.21 13.71 -26.26
C ARG A 229 -0.07 14.08 -27.72
N ARG A 230 -0.81 15.18 -27.95
CA ARG A 230 -1.09 15.67 -29.31
C ARG A 230 0.17 16.18 -30.01
N LYS A 231 1.03 16.93 -29.30
CA LYS A 231 2.30 17.45 -29.85
C LYS A 231 3.28 16.33 -30.22
N VAL A 232 3.44 15.30 -29.37
CA VAL A 232 4.31 14.16 -29.70
C VAL A 232 3.81 13.40 -30.93
N ARG A 233 2.49 13.27 -31.09
CA ARG A 233 1.90 12.61 -32.26
C ARG A 233 2.07 13.41 -33.56
N VAL A 234 2.02 14.74 -33.48
CA VAL A 234 2.26 15.63 -34.64
C VAL A 234 3.75 15.60 -35.04
N VAL A 235 4.67 15.68 -34.09
CA VAL A 235 6.11 15.63 -34.37
C VAL A 235 6.53 14.28 -34.95
N SER A 236 6.00 13.15 -34.45
CA SER A 236 6.26 11.84 -35.06
C SER A 236 5.69 11.73 -36.48
N ALA A 237 4.51 12.31 -36.75
CA ALA A 237 3.90 12.27 -38.07
C ALA A 237 4.64 13.15 -39.10
N GLU A 238 5.19 14.29 -38.68
CA GLU A 238 5.99 15.19 -39.52
C GLU A 238 7.37 14.59 -39.87
N LEU A 239 7.96 13.80 -38.96
CA LEU A 239 9.23 13.08 -39.21
C LEU A 239 9.05 11.88 -40.15
N GLU A 240 7.89 11.21 -40.14
CA GLU A 240 7.56 10.10 -41.05
C GLU A 240 7.20 10.58 -42.47
N THR A 241 6.74 11.83 -42.64
CA THR A 241 6.42 12.40 -43.97
C THR A 241 7.60 13.08 -44.64
N THR A 242 8.74 13.20 -43.96
CA THR A 242 9.97 13.82 -44.47
C THR A 242 11.12 12.83 -44.67
N SER A 243 10.86 11.52 -44.54
CA SER A 243 11.80 10.42 -44.81
C SER A 243 11.47 9.69 -46.11
#